data_AF-A0A956B0I1-F1
#
_entry.id   AF-A0A956B0I1-F1
#
_cell.length_a   1.000
_cell.length_b   1.000
_cell.length_c   1.000
_cell.angle_alpha   90.00
_cell.angle_beta   90.00
_cell.angle_gamma   90.00
#
_symmetry.space_group_name_H-M   'P 1'
#
loop_
_entity.id
_entity.type
_entity.pdbx_description
1 polymer ?
#
loop_
_entity_poly.entity_id
_entity_poly.type
_entity_poly.pdbx_seq_one_letter_code
_entity_poly.pdbx_strand_id
1 'polypeptide(L)'
;GSANINDRGFKYEGEINAVVLDRAAAGDLRRRLMAEHLQLDASDPRVADVQQAFDLWEAQGEQNPGLLATGQAPVSHVHHFIQEAPARPPFGVGSGVF
;
A
#
# COMPACT_ATOMS: atom_id res chain seq x y z
N GLY A 1 -12.91 -3.74 4.67
CA GLY A 1 -13.49 -4.82 5.50
C GLY A 1 -12.50 -5.18 6.58
N SER A 2 -12.78 -6.22 7.37
CA SER A 2 -11.89 -6.65 8.46
C SER A 2 -10.88 -7.72 8.03
N ALA A 3 -11.12 -8.43 6.93
CA ALA A 3 -10.27 -9.51 6.46
C ALA A 3 -8.89 -9.02 6.01
N ASN A 4 -7.85 -9.55 6.65
CA ASN A 4 -6.48 -9.44 6.17
C ASN A 4 -6.25 -10.37 4.97
N ILE A 5 -5.30 -10.02 4.10
CA ILE A 5 -4.93 -10.84 2.93
C ILE A 5 -4.01 -11.98 3.39
N ASN A 6 -4.58 -13.01 4.02
CA ASN A 6 -3.90 -14.24 4.42
C ASN A 6 -4.91 -15.37 4.69
N ASP A 7 -4.41 -16.60 4.89
CA ASP A 7 -5.29 -17.75 5.16
C ASP A 7 -6.17 -17.55 6.40
N ARG A 8 -5.70 -16.80 7.40
CA ARG A 8 -6.44 -16.51 8.62
C ARG A 8 -7.73 -15.74 8.32
N GLY A 9 -7.62 -14.64 7.58
CA GLY A 9 -8.76 -13.81 7.17
C GLY A 9 -9.70 -14.48 6.16
N PHE A 10 -9.22 -15.47 5.39
CA PHE A 10 -10.07 -16.14 4.39
C PHE A 10 -10.74 -17.43 4.87
N LYS A 11 -10.10 -18.20 5.76
CA LYS A 11 -10.53 -19.57 6.07
C LYS A 11 -10.89 -19.80 7.54
N TYR A 12 -10.30 -19.04 8.44
CA TYR A 12 -10.28 -19.40 9.86
C TYR A 12 -10.98 -18.39 10.78
N GLU A 13 -10.95 -17.10 10.44
CA GLU A 13 -11.59 -16.03 11.23
C GLU A 13 -12.97 -15.63 10.68
N GLY A 14 -13.87 -15.24 11.59
CA GLY A 14 -15.17 -14.67 11.24
C GLY A 14 -15.01 -13.22 10.79
N GLU A 15 -14.79 -13.02 9.49
CA GLU A 15 -14.55 -11.70 8.91
C GLU A 15 -15.79 -11.13 8.21
N ILE A 16 -15.91 -9.79 8.20
CA ILE A 16 -16.99 -9.09 7.51
C ILE A 16 -16.39 -8.14 6.45
N ASN A 17 -16.89 -8.24 5.23
CA ASN A 17 -16.49 -7.40 4.11
C ASN A 17 -17.72 -6.89 3.35
N ALA A 18 -17.60 -5.69 2.81
CA ALA A 18 -18.60 -5.08 1.94
C ALA A 18 -17.93 -4.71 0.62
N VAL A 19 -18.67 -4.87 -0.47
CA VAL A 19 -18.25 -4.47 -1.81
C VAL A 19 -19.05 -3.24 -2.20
N VAL A 20 -18.36 -2.18 -2.59
CA VAL A 20 -18.96 -0.93 -3.07
C VAL A 20 -18.48 -0.71 -4.50
N LEU A 21 -19.42 -0.57 -5.44
CA LEU A 21 -19.14 -0.44 -6.88
C LEU A 21 -19.29 0.99 -7.41
N ASP A 22 -19.56 1.96 -6.52
CA ASP A 22 -19.65 3.37 -6.90
C ASP A 22 -18.26 3.91 -7.29
N ARG A 23 -18.12 4.20 -8.58
CA ARG A 23 -16.86 4.69 -9.16
C ARG A 23 -16.48 6.07 -8.64
N ALA A 24 -17.45 6.96 -8.40
CA ALA A 24 -17.17 8.32 -7.94
C ALA A 24 -16.70 8.29 -6.48
N ALA A 25 -17.36 7.52 -5.62
CA ALA A 25 -16.96 7.33 -4.23
C ALA A 25 -15.58 6.67 -4.12
N ALA A 26 -15.30 5.65 -4.94
CA ALA A 26 -13.98 5.00 -4.99
C ALA A 26 -12.88 5.99 -5.45
N GLY A 27 -13.18 6.83 -6.45
CA GLY A 27 -12.26 7.85 -6.94
C GLY A 27 -11.93 8.92 -5.89
N ASP A 28 -12.95 9.41 -5.18
CA ASP A 28 -12.77 10.39 -4.09
C ASP A 28 -11.95 9.82 -2.93
N LEU A 29 -12.28 8.60 -2.48
CA LEU A 29 -11.54 7.93 -1.42
C LEU A 29 -10.07 7.73 -1.79
N ARG A 30 -9.79 7.23 -3.01
CA ARG A 30 -8.41 7.08 -3.50
C ARG A 30 -7.66 8.41 -3.47
N ARG A 31 -8.26 9.48 -3.99
CA ARG A 31 -7.63 10.82 -4.04
C ARG A 31 -7.28 11.30 -2.63
N ARG A 32 -8.19 11.17 -1.67
CA ARG A 32 -7.96 11.56 -0.27
C ARG A 32 -6.85 10.75 0.39
N LEU A 33 -6.85 9.43 0.21
CA LEU A 33 -5.82 8.55 0.76
C LEU A 33 -4.45 8.83 0.14
N MET A 34 -4.38 9.05 -1.18
CA MET A 34 -3.13 9.42 -1.85
C MET A 34 -2.59 10.77 -1.35
N ALA A 35 -3.46 11.77 -1.19
CA ALA A 35 -3.07 13.06 -0.64
C ALA A 35 -2.49 12.93 0.78
N GLU A 36 -3.11 12.12 1.64
CA GLU A 36 -2.61 11.83 2.98
C GLU A 36 -1.22 11.18 2.95
N HIS A 37 -1.02 10.15 2.12
CA HIS A 37 0.27 9.44 2.04
C HIS A 37 1.37 10.31 1.45
N LEU A 38 1.06 11.09 0.42
CA LEU A 38 1.99 11.99 -0.27
C LEU A 38 2.22 13.32 0.47
N GLN A 39 1.53 13.53 1.62
CA GLN A 39 1.55 14.78 2.39
C GLN A 39 1.17 16.02 1.55
N LEU A 40 0.10 15.88 0.76
CA LEU A 40 -0.47 16.94 -0.09
C LEU A 40 -1.89 17.30 0.36
N ASP A 41 -2.38 18.44 -0.12
CA ASP A 41 -3.81 18.77 0.01
C ASP A 41 -4.65 17.87 -0.92
N ALA A 42 -5.85 17.47 -0.49
CA ALA A 42 -6.71 16.64 -1.32
C ALA A 42 -7.12 17.31 -2.65
N SER A 43 -7.14 18.64 -2.70
CA SER A 43 -7.40 19.44 -3.90
C SER A 43 -6.20 19.57 -4.85
N ASP A 44 -5.03 19.03 -4.49
CA ASP A 44 -3.86 19.05 -5.36
C ASP A 44 -4.16 18.31 -6.68
N PRO A 45 -3.97 18.95 -7.85
CA PRO A 45 -4.31 18.33 -9.13
C PRO A 45 -3.52 17.05 -9.41
N ARG A 46 -2.33 16.90 -8.82
CA ARG A 46 -1.46 15.73 -9.00
C ARG A 46 -2.04 14.48 -8.35
N VAL A 47 -2.84 14.61 -7.29
CA VAL A 47 -3.50 13.45 -6.67
C VAL A 47 -4.77 13.05 -7.40
N ALA A 48 -5.37 13.96 -8.19
CA ALA A 48 -6.54 13.66 -9.02
C ALA A 48 -6.16 12.81 -10.25
N ASP A 49 -4.99 13.06 -10.83
CA ASP A 49 -4.40 12.24 -11.88
C ASP A 49 -3.71 11.00 -11.29
N VAL A 50 -4.08 9.81 -11.75
CA VAL A 50 -3.54 8.56 -11.20
C VAL A 50 -2.06 8.40 -11.52
N GLN A 51 -1.63 8.75 -12.74
CA GLN A 51 -0.25 8.56 -13.15
C GLN A 51 0.66 9.51 -12.38
N GLN A 52 0.30 10.80 -12.28
CA GLN A 52 1.10 11.77 -11.53
C GLN A 52 1.19 11.41 -10.03
N ALA A 53 0.10 10.89 -9.44
CA ALA A 53 0.13 10.42 -8.06
C ALA A 53 1.10 9.25 -7.87
N PHE A 54 1.14 8.30 -8.81
CA PHE A 54 2.09 7.18 -8.79
C PHE A 54 3.53 7.64 -9.05
N ASP A 55 3.76 8.57 -9.98
CA ASP A 55 5.10 9.11 -10.24
C ASP A 55 5.66 9.80 -8.98
N LEU A 56 4.82 10.54 -8.25
CA LEU A 56 5.18 11.12 -6.96
C LEU A 56 5.43 10.06 -5.88
N TRP A 57 4.61 9.00 -5.85
CA TRP A 57 4.76 7.90 -4.91
C TRP A 57 6.14 7.25 -5.04
N GLU A 58 6.53 6.88 -6.27
CA GLU A 58 7.82 6.26 -6.55
C GLU A 58 8.97 7.22 -6.21
N ALA A 59 8.91 8.46 -6.67
CA ALA A 59 9.96 9.45 -6.43
C ALA A 59 10.19 9.70 -4.92
N GLN A 60 9.11 9.83 -4.14
CA GLN A 60 9.21 10.03 -2.70
C GLN A 60 9.63 8.75 -1.96
N GLY A 61 9.16 7.58 -2.42
CA GLY A 61 9.56 6.28 -1.88
C GLY A 61 11.04 5.98 -2.06
N GLU A 62 11.65 6.44 -3.16
CA GLU A 62 13.10 6.41 -3.39
C GLU A 62 13.87 7.43 -2.55
N GLN A 63 13.32 8.64 -2.36
CA GLN A 63 13.98 9.73 -1.64
C GLN A 63 13.98 9.53 -0.11
N ASN A 64 12.85 9.09 0.46
CA ASN A 64 12.63 9.06 1.91
C ASN A 64 13.65 8.21 2.69
N PRO A 65 14.11 7.03 2.23
CA PRO A 65 15.17 6.29 2.90
C PRO A 65 16.46 7.08 3.09
N GLY A 66 16.86 7.89 2.09
CA GLY A 66 18.04 8.75 2.19
C GLY A 66 17.88 9.85 3.23
N LEU A 67 16.71 10.49 3.30
CA LEU A 67 16.40 11.50 4.31
C LEU A 67 16.47 10.89 5.72
N LEU A 68 15.84 9.74 5.92
CA LEU A 68 15.87 9.03 7.20
C LEU A 68 17.29 8.63 7.61
N ALA A 69 18.11 8.13 6.68
CA ALA A 69 19.50 7.76 6.95
C ALA A 69 20.37 8.96 7.40
N THR A 70 19.99 10.18 7.00
CA THR A 70 20.66 11.43 7.40
C THR A 70 20.02 12.10 8.63
N GLY A 71 19.01 11.47 9.25
CA GLY A 71 18.28 12.03 10.40
C GLY A 71 17.30 13.15 10.05
N GLN A 72 17.03 13.36 8.76
CA GLN A 72 16.04 14.32 8.29
C GLN A 72 14.64 13.69 8.29
N ALA A 73 13.61 14.55 8.45
CA ALA A 73 12.23 14.11 8.31
C ALA A 73 11.96 13.70 6.84
N PRO A 74 11.17 12.63 6.62
CA PRO A 74 10.77 12.25 5.26
C PRO A 74 9.85 13.32 4.66
N VAL A 75 9.83 13.42 3.33
CA VAL A 75 8.94 14.36 2.63
C VAL A 75 7.49 13.88 2.59
N SER A 76 7.24 12.61 2.90
CA SER A 76 5.92 12.00 2.92
C SER A 76 5.85 10.75 3.81
N HIS A 77 4.71 10.06 3.84
CA HIS A 77 4.55 8.77 4.54
C HIS A 77 4.89 7.55 3.65
N VAL A 78 5.33 7.78 2.42
CA VAL A 78 5.61 6.70 1.46
C VAL A 78 6.98 6.10 1.73
N HIS A 79 7.02 4.78 1.96
CA HIS A 79 8.26 4.02 2.11
C HIS A 79 8.15 2.73 1.31
N HIS A 80 9.14 2.45 0.47
CA HIS A 80 9.19 1.18 -0.23
C HIS A 80 9.40 0.03 0.75
N PHE A 81 8.62 -1.03 0.57
CA PHE A 81 8.84 -2.26 1.30
C PHE A 81 10.14 -2.91 0.80
N ILE A 82 11.12 -3.03 1.68
CA ILE A 82 12.37 -3.72 1.40
C ILE A 82 12.26 -5.12 2.01
N GLN A 83 12.24 -6.13 1.15
CA GLN A 83 12.24 -7.51 1.61
C GLN A 83 13.66 -7.97 1.94
N GLU A 84 14.03 -7.91 3.22
CA GLU A 84 15.36 -8.33 3.70
C GLU A 84 15.48 -9.85 3.89
N ALA A 85 14.37 -10.55 4.10
CA ALA A 85 14.35 -12.01 4.22
C ALA A 85 14.32 -12.67 2.83
N PRO A 86 15.01 -13.82 2.63
CA PRO A 86 14.88 -14.57 1.39
C PRO A 86 13.39 -14.82 1.10
N ALA A 87 12.96 -14.58 -0.14
CA ALA A 87 11.68 -15.13 -0.60
C ALA A 87 11.66 -16.60 -0.18
N ARG A 88 10.63 -17.02 0.56
CA ARG A 88 10.54 -18.32 1.27
C ARG A 88 11.40 -19.41 0.59
N PRO A 89 12.19 -20.20 1.34
CA PRO A 89 13.02 -21.23 0.73
C PRO A 89 12.15 -22.19 -0.10
N PRO A 90 12.69 -22.77 -1.17
CA PRO A 90 12.01 -23.76 -2.00
C PRO A 90 11.95 -25.10 -1.26
N PHE A 91 11.28 -25.14 -0.10
CA PHE A 91 10.88 -26.44 0.45
C PHE A 91 9.72 -26.91 -0.43
N GLY A 92 10.04 -27.87 -1.30
CA GLY A 92 9.06 -28.54 -2.13
C GLY A 92 7.87 -28.95 -1.28
N VAL A 93 6.69 -28.64 -1.78
CA VAL A 93 5.46 -29.29 -1.32
C VAL A 93 5.65 -30.77 -1.64
N GLY A 94 6.19 -31.52 -0.69
CA GLY A 94 6.08 -32.97 -0.71
C GLY A 94 4.60 -33.31 -0.81
N SER A 95 4.27 -34.37 -1.56
CA SER A 95 2.92 -34.89 -1.69
C SER A 95 2.38 -35.34 -0.32
N GLY A 96 1.91 -34.38 0.47
CA GLY A 96 1.26 -34.60 1.74
C GLY A 96 -0.21 -34.87 1.50
N VAL A 97 -0.54 -36.16 1.51
CA VAL A 97 -1.90 -36.65 1.78
C VAL A 97 -2.43 -35.97 3.03
N PHE A 98 -3.52 -35.20 2.90
CA PHE A 98 -4.70 -35.20 3.76
C PHE A 98 -5.89 -34.65 2.96
#